data_AF-A0A2P8VGF6-F1
#
_entry.id   AF-A0A2P8VGF6-F1
#
_cell.length_a   1.000
_cell.length_b   1.000
_cell.length_c   1.000
_cell.angle_alpha   90.00
_cell.angle_beta   90.00
_cell.angle_gamma   90.00
#
_symmetry.space_group_name_H-M   'P 1'
#
loop_
_entity.id
_entity.type
_entity.pdbx_description
1 polymer ?
#
loop_
_entity_poly.entity_id
_entity_poly.type
_entity_poly.pdbx_seq_one_letter_code
_entity_poly.pdbx_strand_id
1 'polypeptide(L)'
;MTNYSAYLKFKLDSDKKLSTLLTRSAKPLGQGLYDMTNEAMAGAERASWYLSCLVPGESDICSELRHEDLRWIRSMVKAKSKNDVIFDMVELYFKSKIANITPAVEKSLLLKITEKLSALAANKASDTLNKKTLAYFLTVMILSSYDFKEALSKTIIKTVGSLVGAASFYGKVQISAMAARRLKAIHPKYYWDLYNNDIEMLYYLIEDPMCKIMYIIDSGSTDEEEITFLVNELVRK
;
A
#
# COMPACT_ATOMS: atom_id res chain seq x y z
N MET A 1 -34.89 -11.36 -0.91
CA MET A 1 -33.83 -12.36 -1.18
C MET A 1 -32.98 -11.82 -2.32
N THR A 2 -31.77 -11.35 -2.00
CA THR A 2 -30.82 -10.75 -2.95
C THR A 2 -30.19 -11.83 -3.84
N ASN A 3 -30.31 -11.66 -5.15
CA ASN A 3 -29.97 -12.69 -6.14
C ASN A 3 -28.51 -12.57 -6.58
N TYR A 4 -27.59 -13.08 -5.76
CA TYR A 4 -26.15 -13.14 -6.03
C TYR A 4 -25.80 -13.78 -7.40
N SER A 5 -26.70 -14.60 -7.97
CA SER A 5 -26.54 -15.19 -9.29
C SER A 5 -26.62 -14.16 -10.42
N ALA A 6 -27.40 -13.09 -10.25
CA ALA A 6 -27.55 -12.04 -11.28
C ALA A 6 -26.27 -11.21 -11.41
N TYR A 7 -25.65 -10.83 -10.29
CA TYR A 7 -24.37 -10.14 -10.26
C TYR A 7 -23.24 -11.00 -10.85
N LEU A 8 -23.15 -12.27 -10.47
CA LEU A 8 -22.15 -13.20 -11.02
C LEU A 8 -22.35 -13.41 -12.52
N LYS A 9 -23.60 -13.55 -12.99
CA LYS A 9 -23.91 -13.67 -14.42
C LYS A 9 -23.58 -12.39 -15.19
N PHE A 10 -23.91 -11.22 -14.63
CA PHE A 10 -23.61 -9.93 -15.26
C PHE A 10 -22.10 -9.68 -15.35
N LYS A 11 -21.35 -10.03 -14.29
CA LYS A 11 -19.89 -9.96 -14.26
C LYS A 11 -19.27 -10.92 -15.29
N LEU A 12 -19.69 -12.18 -15.30
CA LEU A 12 -19.21 -13.17 -16.26
C LEU A 12 -19.56 -12.80 -17.72
N ASP A 13 -20.76 -12.24 -17.97
CA ASP A 13 -21.16 -11.79 -19.31
C ASP A 13 -20.38 -10.54 -19.74
N SER A 14 -20.08 -9.63 -18.81
CA SER A 14 -19.25 -8.45 -19.09
C SER A 14 -17.80 -8.83 -19.36
N ASP A 15 -17.23 -9.74 -18.57
CA ASP A 15 -15.87 -10.29 -18.76
C ASP A 15 -15.79 -11.08 -20.08
N LYS A 16 -16.84 -11.82 -20.44
CA LYS A 16 -16.95 -12.52 -21.73
C LYS A 16 -17.11 -11.56 -22.89
N LYS A 17 -17.89 -10.48 -22.75
CA LYS A 17 -18.03 -9.44 -23.78
C LYS A 17 -16.74 -8.65 -23.96
N LEU A 18 -16.05 -8.32 -22.87
CA LEU A 18 -14.75 -7.65 -22.91
C LEU A 18 -13.69 -8.54 -23.56
N SER A 19 -13.58 -9.81 -23.15
CA SER A 19 -12.64 -10.76 -23.78
C SER A 19 -12.98 -11.01 -25.26
N THR A 20 -14.25 -11.13 -25.64
CA THR A 20 -14.65 -11.28 -27.05
C THR A 20 -14.43 -10.01 -27.87
N LEU A 21 -14.63 -8.82 -27.30
CA LEU A 21 -14.27 -7.54 -27.92
C LEU A 21 -12.77 -7.41 -28.11
N LEU A 22 -11.97 -7.75 -27.09
CA LEU A 22 -10.51 -7.81 -27.18
C LEU A 22 -10.07 -8.80 -28.28
N THR A 23 -10.75 -9.95 -28.39
CA THR A 23 -10.44 -10.98 -29.40
C THR A 23 -10.86 -10.56 -30.82
N ARG A 24 -11.97 -9.83 -30.98
CA ARG A 24 -12.43 -9.33 -32.30
C ARG A 24 -11.57 -8.16 -32.78
N SER A 25 -11.10 -7.35 -31.85
CA SER A 25 -10.13 -6.28 -32.04
C SER A 25 -8.72 -6.80 -32.37
N ALA A 26 -8.40 -8.06 -32.02
CA ALA A 26 -7.05 -8.63 -32.12
C ALA A 26 -6.49 -8.81 -33.54
N LYS A 27 -7.29 -8.74 -34.62
CA LYS A 27 -6.75 -8.93 -35.98
C LYS A 27 -5.88 -7.76 -36.48
N PRO A 28 -6.22 -6.49 -36.19
CA PRO A 28 -5.28 -5.37 -36.33
C PRO A 28 -4.56 -4.97 -35.02
N LEU A 29 -5.06 -5.36 -33.83
CA LEU A 29 -4.52 -4.97 -32.51
C LEU A 29 -3.64 -6.01 -31.82
N GLY A 30 -3.39 -7.18 -32.42
CA GLY A 30 -2.59 -8.24 -31.82
C GLY A 30 -1.17 -7.81 -31.42
N GLN A 31 -0.60 -6.81 -32.10
CA GLN A 31 0.68 -6.19 -31.70
C GLN A 31 0.50 -5.12 -30.62
N GLY A 32 -0.53 -4.27 -30.71
CA GLY A 32 -0.76 -3.17 -29.75
C GLY A 32 -1.20 -3.59 -28.34
N LEU A 33 -1.74 -4.80 -28.16
CA LEU A 33 -2.06 -5.36 -26.84
C LEU A 33 -0.83 -5.91 -26.10
N TYR A 34 0.15 -6.45 -26.82
CA TYR A 34 1.44 -6.85 -26.24
C TYR A 34 2.23 -5.64 -25.73
N ASP A 35 2.02 -4.47 -26.34
CA ASP A 35 2.66 -3.20 -25.98
C ASP A 35 1.88 -2.40 -24.90
N MET A 36 0.79 -2.93 -24.35
CA MET A 36 -0.06 -2.20 -23.41
C MET A 36 0.53 -2.18 -21.99
N THR A 37 0.71 -1.00 -21.41
CA THR A 37 1.28 -0.83 -20.07
C THR A 37 0.32 -1.32 -18.97
N ASN A 38 0.87 -1.71 -17.82
CA ASN A 38 0.07 -2.12 -16.65
C ASN A 38 -0.97 -1.06 -16.23
N GLU A 39 -0.65 0.23 -16.38
CA GLU A 39 -1.57 1.31 -16.05
C GLU A 39 -2.70 1.45 -17.06
N ALA A 40 -2.43 1.28 -18.35
CA ALA A 40 -3.48 1.30 -19.35
C ALA A 40 -4.46 0.14 -19.13
N MET A 41 -3.95 -1.06 -18.79
CA MET A 41 -4.79 -2.21 -18.44
C MET A 41 -5.64 -1.95 -17.18
N ALA A 42 -5.03 -1.40 -16.13
CA ALA A 42 -5.74 -1.02 -14.91
C ALA A 42 -6.79 0.09 -15.17
N GLY A 43 -6.52 1.00 -16.10
CA GLY A 43 -7.47 2.03 -16.51
C GLY A 43 -8.68 1.44 -17.24
N ALA A 44 -8.46 0.46 -18.10
CA ALA A 44 -9.52 -0.30 -18.74
C ALA A 44 -10.36 -1.09 -17.72
N GLU A 45 -9.71 -1.68 -16.70
CA GLU A 45 -10.40 -2.34 -15.58
C GLU A 45 -11.28 -1.35 -14.80
N ARG A 46 -10.78 -0.16 -14.46
CA ARG A 46 -11.60 0.85 -13.75
C ARG A 46 -12.77 1.33 -14.59
N ALA A 47 -12.56 1.53 -15.89
CA ALA A 47 -13.62 1.90 -16.83
C ALA A 47 -14.70 0.80 -16.92
N SER A 48 -14.31 -0.48 -16.91
CA SER A 48 -15.28 -1.58 -16.91
C SER A 48 -16.10 -1.61 -15.62
N TRP A 49 -15.50 -1.28 -14.47
CA TRP A 49 -16.23 -1.19 -13.19
C TRP A 49 -17.23 -0.04 -13.18
N TYR A 50 -16.88 1.09 -13.81
CA TYR A 50 -17.80 2.23 -13.97
C TYR A 50 -19.03 1.91 -14.83
N LEU A 51 -19.05 0.82 -15.61
CA LEU A 51 -20.25 0.35 -16.29
C LEU A 51 -21.37 -0.04 -15.31
N SER A 52 -21.04 -0.39 -14.06
CA SER A 52 -22.03 -0.63 -13.00
C SER A 52 -22.90 0.61 -12.74
N CYS A 53 -22.37 1.82 -12.92
CA CYS A 53 -23.14 3.06 -12.77
C CYS A 53 -24.27 3.21 -13.80
N LEU A 54 -24.24 2.45 -14.90
CA LEU A 54 -25.28 2.45 -15.93
C LEU A 54 -26.39 1.42 -15.64
N VAL A 55 -26.20 0.56 -14.64
CA VAL A 55 -27.15 -0.50 -14.27
C VAL A 55 -28.02 -0.03 -13.10
N PRO A 56 -29.35 0.01 -13.25
CA PRO A 56 -30.24 0.32 -12.14
C PRO A 56 -30.11 -0.71 -11.01
N GLY A 57 -29.82 -0.26 -9.79
CA GLY A 57 -29.71 -1.11 -8.59
C GLY A 57 -28.28 -1.34 -8.07
N GLU A 58 -27.23 -1.02 -8.85
CA GLU A 58 -25.81 -1.16 -8.48
C GLU A 58 -25.20 0.20 -8.03
N SER A 59 -26.01 1.01 -7.33
CA SER A 59 -25.61 2.38 -6.94
C SER A 59 -24.50 2.41 -5.89
N ASP A 60 -24.37 1.34 -5.11
CA ASP A 60 -23.36 1.16 -4.07
C ASP A 60 -21.96 0.98 -4.66
N ILE A 61 -21.81 0.14 -5.69
CA ILE A 61 -20.54 -0.02 -6.42
C ILE A 61 -20.12 1.31 -7.03
N CYS A 62 -21.03 1.98 -7.73
CA CYS A 62 -20.76 3.28 -8.33
C CYS A 62 -20.35 4.34 -7.29
N SER A 63 -21.02 4.32 -6.13
CA SER A 63 -20.67 5.17 -5.00
C SER A 63 -19.27 4.87 -4.47
N GLU A 64 -18.92 3.59 -4.31
CA GLU A 64 -17.60 3.16 -3.84
C GLU A 64 -16.47 3.65 -4.76
N LEU A 65 -16.63 3.53 -6.09
CA LEU A 65 -15.65 4.03 -7.07
C LEU A 65 -15.42 5.53 -6.95
N ARG A 66 -16.49 6.31 -6.78
CA ARG A 66 -16.38 7.76 -6.56
C ARG A 66 -15.67 8.09 -5.25
N HIS A 67 -15.97 7.34 -4.18
CA HIS A 67 -15.28 7.50 -2.90
C HIS A 67 -13.79 7.17 -3.01
N GLU A 68 -13.42 6.13 -3.77
CA GLU A 68 -12.03 5.81 -4.08
C GLU A 68 -11.33 6.93 -4.86
N ASP A 69 -11.98 7.49 -5.89
CA ASP A 69 -11.42 8.60 -6.66
C ASP A 69 -11.13 9.81 -5.76
N LEU A 70 -12.07 10.14 -4.86
CA LEU A 70 -11.89 11.23 -3.89
C LEU A 70 -10.78 10.96 -2.89
N ARG A 71 -10.71 9.74 -2.32
CA ARG A 71 -9.64 9.34 -1.40
C ARG A 71 -8.28 9.41 -2.07
N TRP A 72 -8.18 8.95 -3.32
CA TRP A 72 -6.95 9.05 -4.08
C TRP A 72 -6.48 10.50 -4.24
N ILE A 73 -7.39 11.41 -4.61
CA ILE A 73 -7.08 12.85 -4.70
C ILE A 73 -6.59 13.40 -3.36
N ARG A 74 -7.25 13.05 -2.23
CA ARG A 74 -6.82 13.47 -0.89
C ARG A 74 -5.42 12.97 -0.58
N SER A 75 -5.11 11.71 -0.87
CA SER A 75 -3.77 11.16 -0.66
C SER A 75 -2.71 11.83 -1.53
N MET A 76 -3.02 12.20 -2.77
CA MET A 76 -2.11 12.98 -3.61
C MET A 76 -1.84 14.38 -3.04
N VAL A 77 -2.87 15.06 -2.53
CA VAL A 77 -2.72 16.36 -1.85
C VAL A 77 -1.85 16.18 -0.59
N LYS A 78 -2.09 15.12 0.17
CA LYS A 78 -1.33 14.83 1.39
C LYS A 78 0.14 14.56 1.10
N ALA A 79 0.43 13.76 0.09
CA ALA A 79 1.79 13.46 -0.38
C ALA A 79 2.57 14.73 -0.75
N LYS A 80 1.92 15.73 -1.36
CA LYS A 80 2.55 17.02 -1.70
C LYS A 80 2.76 17.93 -0.48
N SER A 81 1.90 17.83 0.52
CA SER A 81 1.93 18.68 1.72
C SER A 81 2.90 18.21 2.80
N LYS A 82 3.24 16.92 2.82
CA LYS A 82 4.08 16.29 3.84
C LYS A 82 5.53 16.28 3.39
N ASN A 83 6.44 16.45 4.35
CA ASN A 83 7.89 16.39 4.10
C ASN A 83 8.34 14.99 3.67
N ASP A 84 7.76 13.93 4.25
CA ASP A 84 8.05 12.54 3.88
C ASP A 84 6.85 11.63 4.18
N VAL A 85 6.02 11.38 3.16
CA VAL A 85 4.82 10.53 3.31
C VAL A 85 5.17 9.05 3.46
N ILE A 86 6.30 8.60 2.90
CA ILE A 86 6.76 7.22 2.99
C ILE A 86 7.19 6.94 4.43
N PHE A 87 7.89 7.90 5.06
CA PHE A 87 8.21 7.85 6.48
C PHE A 87 6.95 7.75 7.34
N ASP A 88 5.97 8.63 7.13
CA ASP A 88 4.72 8.63 7.90
C ASP A 88 4.00 7.27 7.81
N MET A 89 3.95 6.67 6.61
CA MET A 89 3.29 5.37 6.40
C MET A 89 3.96 4.25 7.21
N VAL A 90 5.29 4.14 7.13
CA VAL A 90 6.05 3.12 7.86
C VAL A 90 6.03 3.38 9.37
N GLU A 91 6.07 4.64 9.79
CA GLU A 91 6.02 5.00 11.22
C GLU A 91 4.67 4.67 11.86
N LEU A 92 3.55 4.89 11.14
CA LEU A 92 2.21 4.52 11.62
C LEU A 92 2.10 3.02 11.90
N TYR A 93 2.66 2.18 11.02
CA TYR A 93 2.72 0.74 11.22
C TYR A 93 3.42 0.40 12.55
N PHE A 94 4.63 0.92 12.77
CA PHE A 94 5.39 0.62 13.99
C PHE A 94 4.75 1.20 15.24
N LYS A 95 4.19 2.43 15.19
CA LYS A 95 3.44 3.02 16.31
C LYS A 95 2.30 2.10 16.76
N SER A 96 1.57 1.55 15.80
CA SER A 96 0.44 0.65 16.05
C SER A 96 0.89 -0.70 16.60
N LYS A 97 2.03 -1.22 16.13
CA LYS A 97 2.60 -2.50 16.56
C LYS A 97 3.23 -2.45 17.95
N ILE A 98 3.97 -1.40 18.28
CA ILE A 98 4.64 -1.29 19.59
C ILE A 98 3.74 -0.70 20.68
N ALA A 99 2.48 -0.38 20.37
CA ALA A 99 1.57 0.28 21.32
C ALA A 99 1.45 -0.50 22.65
N ASN A 100 1.51 -1.84 22.59
CA ASN A 100 1.24 -2.73 23.72
C ASN A 100 2.48 -3.41 24.32
N ILE A 101 3.70 -3.11 23.84
CA ILE A 101 4.90 -3.72 24.42
C ILE A 101 5.18 -3.20 25.83
N THR A 102 5.86 -4.02 26.63
CA THR A 102 6.30 -3.70 27.98
C THR A 102 7.45 -2.70 27.98
N PRO A 103 7.56 -1.86 29.02
CA PRO A 103 8.68 -0.92 29.15
C PRO A 103 10.06 -1.59 29.17
N ALA A 104 10.14 -2.84 29.66
CA ALA A 104 11.38 -3.60 29.71
C ALA A 104 11.87 -3.97 28.29
N VAL A 105 10.97 -4.51 27.46
CA VAL A 105 11.27 -4.84 26.06
C VAL A 105 11.58 -3.58 25.27
N GLU A 106 10.78 -2.53 25.44
CA GLU A 106 11.00 -1.23 24.81
C GLU A 106 12.41 -0.68 25.06
N LYS A 107 12.84 -0.66 26.32
CA LYS A 107 14.20 -0.21 26.70
C LYS A 107 15.28 -1.09 26.06
N SER A 108 15.08 -2.42 26.05
CA SER A 108 16.05 -3.35 25.47
C SER A 108 16.24 -3.16 23.96
N LEU A 109 15.14 -2.94 23.23
CA LEU A 109 15.16 -2.72 21.78
C LEU A 109 15.79 -1.37 21.44
N LEU A 110 15.45 -0.34 22.21
CA LEU A 110 16.06 0.98 22.04
C LEU A 110 17.57 0.92 22.22
N LEU A 111 18.07 0.27 23.27
CA LEU A 111 19.51 0.12 23.49
C LEU A 111 20.20 -0.55 22.29
N LYS A 112 19.70 -1.70 21.84
CA LYS A 112 20.22 -2.42 20.66
C LYS A 112 20.25 -1.56 19.41
N ILE A 113 19.16 -0.83 19.14
CA ILE A 113 19.06 0.01 17.95
C ILE A 113 20.01 1.21 18.05
N THR A 114 20.13 1.83 19.24
CA THR A 114 21.02 2.99 19.45
C THR A 114 22.50 2.64 19.33
N GLU A 115 22.91 1.42 19.69
CA GLU A 115 24.30 0.96 19.46
C GLU A 115 24.65 0.94 17.97
N LYS A 116 23.73 0.47 17.12
CA LYS A 116 23.91 0.42 15.66
C LYS A 116 23.69 1.78 14.98
N LEU A 117 22.76 2.59 15.50
CA LEU A 117 22.42 3.94 15.00
C LEU A 117 23.09 5.06 15.83
N SER A 118 24.26 4.80 16.39
CA SER A 118 24.93 5.67 17.39
C SER A 118 25.09 7.13 16.94
N ALA A 119 25.32 7.37 15.64
CA ALA A 119 25.38 8.72 15.08
C ALA A 119 24.03 9.49 15.10
N LEU A 120 22.90 8.78 15.01
CA LEU A 120 21.55 9.36 15.08
C LEU A 120 21.05 9.46 16.53
N ALA A 121 21.44 8.50 17.38
CA ALA A 121 21.13 8.51 18.81
C ALA A 121 21.75 9.73 19.52
N ALA A 122 22.97 10.11 19.15
CA ALA A 122 23.66 11.28 19.71
C ALA A 122 22.89 12.60 19.51
N ASN A 123 22.17 12.75 18.40
CA ASN A 123 21.38 13.95 18.08
C ASN A 123 19.97 13.96 18.71
N LYS A 124 19.52 12.81 19.21
CA LYS A 124 18.14 12.61 19.70
C LYS A 124 18.08 12.02 21.11
N ALA A 125 19.19 12.04 21.83
CA ALA A 125 19.35 11.64 23.22
C ALA A 125 18.57 12.61 24.14
N SER A 126 17.25 12.55 24.07
CA SER A 126 16.39 13.08 25.10
C SER A 126 16.17 11.97 26.11
N ASP A 127 16.34 12.29 27.40
CA ASP A 127 16.28 11.40 28.58
C ASP A 127 14.97 10.61 28.77
N THR A 128 14.10 10.55 27.77
CA THR A 128 12.88 9.74 27.78
C THR A 128 12.86 8.75 26.61
N LEU A 129 13.44 7.57 26.88
CA LEU A 129 13.21 6.34 26.11
C LEU A 129 11.69 6.04 26.15
N ASN A 130 11.00 6.30 25.04
CA ASN A 130 9.56 6.08 24.93
C ASN A 130 9.19 5.38 23.60
N LYS A 131 7.99 4.81 23.54
CA LYS A 131 7.46 4.10 22.36
C LYS A 131 7.56 4.92 21.08
N LYS A 132 7.36 6.24 21.14
CA LYS A 132 7.45 7.09 19.94
C LYS A 132 8.86 7.11 19.36
N THR A 133 9.88 7.18 20.23
CA THR A 133 11.29 7.11 19.83
C THR A 133 11.62 5.75 19.20
N LEU A 134 11.07 4.65 19.75
CA LEU A 134 11.27 3.32 19.20
C LEU A 134 10.63 3.18 17.80
N ALA A 135 9.38 3.62 17.61
CA ALA A 135 8.75 3.62 16.27
C ALA A 135 9.57 4.43 15.26
N TYR A 136 10.06 5.60 15.67
CA TYR A 136 10.89 6.44 14.83
C TYR A 136 12.17 5.73 14.39
N PHE A 137 12.90 5.11 15.33
CA PHE A 137 14.15 4.42 14.97
C PHE A 137 13.93 3.16 14.14
N LEU A 138 12.88 2.38 14.43
CA LEU A 138 12.49 1.24 13.58
C LEU A 138 12.19 1.71 12.15
N THR A 139 11.48 2.82 12.01
CA THR A 139 11.19 3.44 10.72
C THR A 139 12.48 3.82 9.99
N VAL A 140 13.39 4.54 10.66
CA VAL A 140 14.67 4.94 10.06
C VAL A 140 15.50 3.71 9.64
N MET A 141 15.55 2.67 10.47
CA MET A 141 16.29 1.44 10.17
C MET A 141 15.73 0.73 8.94
N ILE A 142 14.40 0.58 8.85
CA ILE A 142 13.72 -0.01 7.69
C ILE A 142 13.95 0.81 6.43
N LEU A 143 13.69 2.11 6.46
CA LEU A 143 13.85 2.99 5.30
C LEU A 143 15.31 3.10 4.85
N SER A 144 16.26 2.91 5.76
CA SER A 144 17.68 2.92 5.45
C SER A 144 18.18 1.61 4.85
N SER A 145 17.44 0.51 5.04
CA SER A 145 17.81 -0.83 4.55
C SER A 145 17.87 -0.89 3.03
N TYR A 146 18.82 -1.67 2.51
CA TYR A 146 19.01 -1.85 1.07
C TYR A 146 17.76 -2.48 0.42
N ASP A 147 17.23 -3.55 1.02
CA ASP A 147 16.07 -4.28 0.51
C ASP A 147 14.84 -3.37 0.34
N PHE A 148 14.59 -2.48 1.31
CA PHE A 148 13.49 -1.52 1.24
C PHE A 148 13.70 -0.49 0.12
N LYS A 149 14.89 0.13 0.06
CA LYS A 149 15.24 1.12 -0.97
C LYS A 149 15.17 0.54 -2.37
N GLU A 150 15.65 -0.67 -2.57
CA GLU A 150 15.62 -1.35 -3.87
C GLU A 150 14.18 -1.64 -4.31
N ALA A 151 13.36 -2.21 -3.43
CA ALA A 151 11.96 -2.53 -3.70
C ALA A 151 11.13 -1.26 -3.98
N LEU A 152 11.30 -0.21 -3.18
CA LEU A 152 10.66 1.09 -3.38
C LEU A 152 11.09 1.71 -4.72
N SER A 153 12.40 1.72 -5.02
CA SER A 153 12.91 2.29 -6.27
C SER A 153 12.37 1.56 -7.49
N LYS A 154 12.33 0.22 -7.46
CA LYS A 154 11.71 -0.60 -8.52
C LYS A 154 10.24 -0.23 -8.74
N THR A 155 9.50 0.01 -7.66
CA THR A 155 8.09 0.42 -7.73
C THR A 155 7.95 1.81 -8.34
N ILE A 156 8.73 2.79 -7.87
CA ILE A 156 8.73 4.16 -8.41
C ILE A 156 9.07 4.17 -9.90
N ILE A 157 10.13 3.48 -10.30
CA ILE A 157 10.55 3.40 -11.71
C ILE A 157 9.42 2.84 -12.59
N LYS A 158 8.73 1.78 -12.11
CA LYS A 158 7.57 1.20 -12.83
C LYS A 158 6.40 2.18 -12.96
N THR A 159 6.19 3.07 -11.99
CA THR A 159 5.04 4.00 -11.97
C THR A 159 5.30 5.37 -12.61
N VAL A 160 6.56 5.81 -12.73
CA VAL A 160 6.90 7.14 -13.26
C VAL A 160 6.87 7.20 -14.80
N GLY A 161 6.98 6.07 -15.50
CA GLY A 161 7.17 6.02 -16.96
C GLY A 161 5.94 6.14 -17.88
N SER A 162 4.76 6.53 -17.40
CA SER A 162 3.49 6.12 -18.02
C SER A 162 2.41 7.21 -18.21
N LEU A 163 2.73 8.49 -18.00
CA LEU A 163 1.71 9.54 -17.98
C LEU A 163 1.38 10.04 -19.40
N VAL A 164 0.58 9.24 -20.12
CA VAL A 164 0.01 9.60 -21.43
C VAL A 164 -1.51 9.36 -21.39
N GLY A 165 -2.29 10.41 -21.11
CA GLY A 165 -3.74 10.42 -21.28
C GLY A 165 -4.60 9.90 -20.10
N ALA A 166 -5.92 9.96 -20.28
CA ALA A 166 -6.92 9.68 -19.25
C ALA A 166 -6.94 8.21 -18.77
N ALA A 167 -6.57 7.26 -19.64
CA ALA A 167 -6.48 5.85 -19.27
C ALA A 167 -5.40 5.59 -18.22
N SER A 168 -4.21 6.20 -18.37
CA SER A 168 -3.15 6.12 -17.36
C SER A 168 -3.55 6.78 -16.04
N PHE A 169 -4.31 7.88 -16.08
CA PHE A 169 -4.83 8.52 -14.87
C PHE A 169 -5.74 7.56 -14.08
N TYR A 170 -6.78 7.01 -14.72
CA TYR A 170 -7.69 6.07 -14.05
C TYR A 170 -7.01 4.74 -13.70
N GLY A 171 -5.97 4.35 -14.45
CA GLY A 171 -5.12 3.21 -14.11
C GLY A 171 -4.38 3.38 -12.79
N LYS A 172 -3.84 4.56 -12.51
CA LYS A 172 -3.20 4.85 -11.22
C LYS A 172 -4.19 4.80 -10.06
N VAL A 173 -5.39 5.35 -10.26
CA VAL A 173 -6.44 5.28 -9.23
C VAL A 173 -6.83 3.82 -8.96
N GLN A 174 -6.94 2.99 -10.00
CA GLN A 174 -7.25 1.57 -9.85
C GLN A 174 -6.15 0.82 -9.09
N ILE A 175 -4.88 1.02 -9.48
CA ILE A 175 -3.74 0.37 -8.81
C ILE A 175 -3.72 0.74 -7.33
N SER A 176 -3.88 2.03 -7.02
CA SER A 176 -3.98 2.54 -5.64
C SER A 176 -5.15 1.90 -4.88
N ALA A 177 -6.35 1.86 -5.48
CA ALA A 177 -7.54 1.28 -4.87
C ALA A 177 -7.35 -0.20 -4.56
N MET A 178 -6.78 -0.96 -5.50
CA MET A 178 -6.54 -2.39 -5.32
C MET A 178 -5.49 -2.68 -4.25
N ALA A 179 -4.41 -1.91 -4.19
CA ALA A 179 -3.41 -2.02 -3.13
C ALA A 179 -4.02 -1.74 -1.74
N ALA A 180 -4.82 -0.67 -1.63
CA ALA A 180 -5.52 -0.33 -0.40
C ALA A 180 -6.53 -1.42 0.02
N ARG A 181 -7.26 -2.01 -0.94
CA ARG A 181 -8.18 -3.14 -0.69
C ARG A 181 -7.45 -4.40 -0.23
N ARG A 182 -6.32 -4.74 -0.85
CA ARG A 182 -5.47 -5.87 -0.40
C ARG A 182 -4.95 -5.63 1.02
N LEU A 183 -4.47 -4.42 1.31
CA LEU A 183 -4.03 -4.06 2.66
C LEU A 183 -5.18 -4.19 3.66
N LYS A 184 -6.38 -3.71 3.33
CA LYS A 184 -7.57 -3.84 4.19
C LYS A 184 -7.92 -5.31 4.49
N ALA A 185 -7.74 -6.19 3.50
CA ALA A 185 -8.04 -7.61 3.65
C ALA A 185 -7.00 -8.35 4.52
N ILE A 186 -5.72 -8.02 4.37
CA ILE A 186 -4.62 -8.75 5.04
C ILE A 186 -4.25 -8.12 6.38
N HIS A 187 -4.15 -6.79 6.46
CA HIS A 187 -3.79 -6.03 7.66
C HIS A 187 -4.78 -4.87 7.90
N PRO A 188 -6.02 -5.16 8.35
CA PRO A 188 -7.07 -4.17 8.49
C PRO A 188 -6.71 -3.02 9.45
N LYS A 189 -5.97 -3.32 10.53
CA LYS A 189 -5.53 -2.28 11.49
C LYS A 189 -4.61 -1.26 10.80
N TYR A 190 -3.61 -1.75 10.06
CA TYR A 190 -2.68 -0.88 9.34
C TYR A 190 -3.40 -0.09 8.23
N TYR A 191 -4.33 -0.72 7.51
CA TYR A 191 -5.19 -0.01 6.56
C TYR A 191 -5.90 1.19 7.20
N TRP A 192 -6.54 0.98 8.36
CA TRP A 192 -7.26 2.06 9.04
C TRP A 192 -6.33 3.15 9.59
N ASP A 193 -5.14 2.78 10.06
CA ASP A 193 -4.12 3.75 10.47
C ASP A 193 -3.71 4.67 9.30
N LEU A 194 -3.54 4.12 8.10
CA LEU A 194 -3.25 4.91 6.90
C LEU A 194 -4.48 5.71 6.41
N TYR A 195 -5.67 5.11 6.46
CA TYR A 195 -6.92 5.74 6.02
C TYR A 195 -7.25 6.98 6.85
N ASN A 196 -7.09 6.88 8.18
CA ASN A 196 -7.32 8.00 9.10
C ASN A 196 -6.31 9.14 8.92
N ASN A 197 -5.25 8.92 8.14
CA ASN A 197 -4.26 9.92 7.77
C ASN A 197 -4.36 10.36 6.29
N ASP A 198 -5.41 9.91 5.58
CA ASP A 198 -5.64 10.14 4.14
C ASP A 198 -4.49 9.66 3.23
N ILE A 199 -3.76 8.60 3.60
CA ILE A 199 -2.57 8.13 2.86
C ILE A 199 -2.61 6.65 2.48
N GLU A 200 -3.73 5.96 2.71
CA GLU A 200 -3.91 4.55 2.36
C GLU A 200 -3.84 4.29 0.85
N MET A 201 -4.30 5.23 0.04
CA MET A 201 -4.24 5.11 -1.42
C MET A 201 -2.81 5.25 -1.97
N LEU A 202 -1.83 5.64 -1.13
CA LEU A 202 -0.40 5.63 -1.46
C LEU A 202 0.27 4.30 -1.14
N TYR A 203 -0.43 3.37 -0.47
CA TYR A 203 0.15 2.10 -0.04
C TYR A 203 0.81 1.32 -1.18
N TYR A 204 0.29 1.41 -2.40
CA TYR A 204 0.87 0.79 -3.59
C TYR A 204 2.37 1.13 -3.79
N LEU A 205 2.85 2.29 -3.31
CA LEU A 205 4.26 2.69 -3.40
C LEU A 205 5.18 1.81 -2.54
N ILE A 206 4.69 1.41 -1.38
CA ILE A 206 5.45 0.66 -0.38
C ILE A 206 4.93 -0.77 -0.20
N GLU A 207 3.98 -1.20 -1.02
CA GLU A 207 3.32 -2.50 -0.88
C GLU A 207 4.33 -3.65 -0.93
N ASP A 208 5.21 -3.69 -1.94
CA ASP A 208 6.23 -4.74 -2.05
C ASP A 208 7.20 -4.79 -0.85
N PRO A 209 7.86 -3.67 -0.45
CA PRO A 209 8.74 -3.72 0.70
C PRO A 209 7.99 -4.00 2.02
N MET A 210 6.80 -3.42 2.22
CA MET A 210 6.04 -3.62 3.46
C MET A 210 5.50 -5.03 3.59
N CYS A 211 5.02 -5.67 2.52
CA CYS A 211 4.57 -7.06 2.57
C CYS A 211 5.67 -7.99 3.09
N LYS A 212 6.93 -7.76 2.69
CA LYS A 212 8.08 -8.53 3.20
C LYS A 212 8.32 -8.28 4.68
N ILE A 213 8.27 -7.01 5.11
CA ILE A 213 8.44 -6.64 6.51
C ILE A 213 7.32 -7.22 7.39
N MET A 214 6.07 -7.11 6.97
CA MET A 214 4.91 -7.66 7.68
C MET A 214 5.01 -9.19 7.77
N TYR A 215 5.39 -9.88 6.67
CA TYR A 215 5.61 -11.33 6.69
C TYR A 215 6.70 -11.76 7.68
N ILE A 216 7.81 -11.01 7.77
CA ILE A 216 8.89 -11.28 8.73
C ILE A 216 8.38 -11.07 10.16
N ILE A 217 7.63 -10.00 10.40
CA ILE A 217 7.10 -9.65 11.72
C ILE A 217 6.08 -10.68 12.17
N ASP A 218 5.12 -11.06 11.33
CA ASP A 218 4.05 -12.01 11.67
C ASP A 218 4.53 -13.47 11.87
N SER A 219 5.84 -13.72 11.86
CA SER A 219 6.42 -15.05 12.12
C SER A 219 6.56 -15.40 13.61
N GLY A 220 6.35 -14.45 14.52
CA GLY A 220 6.42 -14.63 15.99
C GLY A 220 5.08 -15.04 16.64
N SER A 221 5.11 -15.28 17.96
CA SER A 221 3.90 -15.64 18.72
C SER A 221 3.25 -14.47 19.47
N THR A 222 4.00 -13.38 19.70
CA THR A 222 3.54 -12.16 20.38
C THR A 222 4.18 -10.91 19.77
N ASP A 223 3.50 -9.74 19.83
CA ASP A 223 4.01 -8.47 19.29
C ASP A 223 5.46 -8.15 19.77
N GLU A 224 5.84 -8.54 20.99
CA GLU A 224 7.19 -8.33 21.52
C GLU A 224 8.25 -9.21 20.83
N GLU A 225 7.94 -10.48 20.61
CA GLU A 225 8.82 -11.43 19.90
C GLU A 225 8.97 -11.04 18.43
N GLU A 226 7.86 -10.66 17.79
CA GLU A 226 7.82 -10.23 16.39
C GLU A 226 8.76 -9.04 16.15
N ILE A 227 8.67 -7.99 16.99
CA ILE A 227 9.51 -6.80 16.87
C ILE A 227 10.97 -7.11 17.25
N THR A 228 11.19 -7.97 18.25
CA THR A 228 12.55 -8.39 18.63
C THR A 228 13.23 -9.16 17.52
N PHE A 229 12.49 -10.04 16.84
CA PHE A 229 12.98 -10.80 15.69
C PHE A 229 13.38 -9.86 14.54
N LEU A 230 12.52 -8.91 14.18
CA LEU A 230 12.81 -7.91 13.16
C LEU A 230 14.07 -7.11 13.49
N VAL A 231 14.18 -6.58 14.72
CA VAL A 231 15.35 -5.79 15.13
C VAL A 231 16.63 -6.62 15.04
N ASN A 232 16.61 -7.87 15.49
CA ASN A 232 17.78 -8.74 15.41
C ASN A 232 18.19 -8.99 13.95
N GLU A 233 17.23 -9.21 13.04
CA GLU A 233 17.49 -9.41 11.62
C GLU A 233 18.09 -8.17 10.95
N LEU A 234 17.53 -6.99 11.23
CA LEU A 234 18.02 -5.72 10.69
C LEU A 234 19.39 -5.32 11.23
N VAL A 235 19.67 -5.61 12.51
CA VAL A 235 20.97 -5.30 13.13
C VAL A 235 22.09 -6.20 12.59
N ARG A 236 21.75 -7.43 12.18
CA ARG A 236 22.71 -8.40 11.64
C ARG A 236 23.23 -8.03 10.25
N LYS A 237 22.41 -7.33 9.47
CA LYS A 237 22.77 -6.75 8.17
C LYS A 237 23.61 -5.47 8.33
#